data_AF-A0A248VWQ2-F1
#
_entry.id   AF-A0A248VWQ2-F1
#
_cell.length_a   1.000
_cell.length_b   1.000
_cell.length_c   1.000
_cell.angle_alpha   90.00
_cell.angle_beta   90.00
_cell.angle_gamma   90.00
#
_symmetry.space_group_name_H-M   'P 1'
#
loop_
_entity.id
_entity.type
_entity.pdbx_description
1 polymer ?
#
loop_
_entity_poly.entity_id
_entity_poly.type
_entity_poly.pdbx_seq_one_letter_code
_entity_poly.pdbx_strand_id
1 'polypeptide(L)'
;MDGSELLLAKRQLAAAAQILATAGPPDRRASALQLLELFRRDDQSGAVSHRVARSNDELFARTAHAALTMAGRNEFAAAHALLEQARSILTDA
;
A
#
# COMPACT_ATOMS: atom_id res chain seq x y z
N MET A 1 -2.33 -0.34 -16.29
CA MET A 1 -1.81 -1.05 -15.14
C MET A 1 -1.75 -2.51 -15.47
N ASP A 2 -0.55 -2.93 -15.84
CA ASP A 2 -0.22 -4.35 -16.02
C ASP A 2 0.08 -4.95 -14.63
N GLY A 3 0.03 -6.28 -14.50
CA GLY A 3 0.18 -6.91 -13.18
C GLY A 3 1.54 -6.67 -12.50
N SER A 4 2.56 -6.25 -13.25
CA SER A 4 3.86 -5.78 -12.71
C SER A 4 3.76 -4.45 -11.97
N GLU A 5 2.97 -3.49 -12.48
CA GLU A 5 2.73 -2.20 -11.81
C GLU A 5 1.89 -2.39 -10.55
N LEU A 6 0.93 -3.33 -10.55
CA LEU A 6 0.16 -3.69 -9.35
C LEU A 6 1.08 -4.24 -8.25
N LEU A 7 1.99 -5.15 -8.64
CA LEU A 7 2.94 -5.74 -7.72
C LEU A 7 3.88 -4.67 -7.13
N LEU A 8 4.37 -3.75 -7.97
CA LEU A 8 5.18 -2.63 -7.50
C LEU A 8 4.42 -1.74 -6.51
N ALA A 9 3.18 -1.37 -6.81
CA ALA A 9 2.35 -0.56 -5.92
C ALA A 9 2.10 -1.26 -4.58
N LYS A 10 1.77 -2.55 -4.58
CA LYS A 10 1.61 -3.34 -3.34
C LYS A 10 2.91 -3.41 -2.53
N ARG A 11 4.07 -3.57 -3.18
CA ARG A 11 5.38 -3.54 -2.52
C ARG A 11 5.70 -2.19 -1.90
N GLN A 12 5.36 -1.09 -2.58
CA GLN A 12 5.53 0.27 -2.03
C GLN A 12 4.66 0.47 -0.78
N LEU A 13 3.40 0.02 -0.82
CA LEU A 13 2.49 0.07 0.34
C LEU A 13 2.99 -0.81 1.49
N ALA A 14 3.48 -2.01 1.20
CA ALA A 14 4.09 -2.88 2.21
C ALA A 14 5.32 -2.21 2.86
N ALA A 15 6.21 -1.60 2.08
CA ALA A 15 7.35 -0.86 2.60
C ALA A 15 6.91 0.33 3.47
N ALA A 16 5.92 1.10 3.03
CA ALA A 16 5.37 2.22 3.79
C ALA A 16 4.75 1.76 5.12
N ALA A 17 3.98 0.67 5.10
CA ALA A 17 3.39 0.06 6.29
C ALA A 17 4.46 -0.48 7.25
N GLN A 18 5.54 -1.08 6.72
CA GLN A 18 6.67 -1.56 7.52
C GLN A 18 7.40 -0.43 8.23
N ILE A 19 7.67 0.68 7.52
CA ILE A 19 8.26 1.89 8.11
C ILE A 19 7.36 2.41 9.24
N LEU A 20 6.06 2.52 9.00
CA LEU A 20 5.10 2.98 9.99
C LEU A 20 5.00 2.03 11.20
N ALA A 21 5.04 0.71 10.98
CA ALA A 21 5.01 -0.28 12.06
C ALA A 21 6.27 -0.25 12.93
N THR A 22 7.42 0.12 12.35
CA THR A 22 8.72 0.14 13.04
C THR A 22 8.97 1.47 13.73
N ALA A 23 8.80 2.59 13.00
CA ALA A 23 9.20 3.93 13.42
C ALA A 23 8.01 4.84 13.78
N GLY A 24 6.78 4.44 13.42
CA GLY A 24 5.58 5.23 13.69
C GLY A 24 5.17 5.27 15.16
N PRO A 25 4.19 6.12 15.50
CA PRO A 25 3.68 6.25 16.85
C PRO A 25 2.89 5.00 17.28
N PRO A 26 2.91 4.63 18.58
CA PRO A 26 2.45 3.32 19.08
C PRO A 26 0.98 3.02 18.78
N ASP A 27 0.13 4.04 18.77
CA ASP A 27 -1.30 4.00 18.42
C ASP A 27 -1.55 3.55 16.97
N ARG A 28 -0.59 3.75 16.05
CA ARG A 28 -0.73 3.39 14.63
C ARG A 28 0.04 2.14 14.24
N ARG A 29 0.96 1.65 15.07
CA ARG A 29 1.77 0.46 14.76
C ARG A 29 0.91 -0.79 14.55
N ALA A 30 -0.10 -1.00 15.39
CA ALA A 30 -0.99 -2.16 15.28
C ALA A 30 -1.78 -2.15 13.96
N SER A 31 -2.32 -1.00 13.57
CA SER A 31 -3.01 -0.82 12.29
C SER A 31 -2.04 -0.98 11.10
N ALA A 32 -0.83 -0.44 11.21
CA ALA A 32 0.21 -0.60 10.20
C ALA A 32 0.60 -2.06 9.96
N LEU A 33 0.68 -2.89 11.01
CA LEU A 33 0.95 -4.32 10.90
C LEU A 33 -0.17 -5.07 10.16
N GLN A 34 -1.44 -4.74 10.43
CA GLN A 34 -2.57 -5.35 9.70
C GLN A 34 -2.54 -4.99 8.21
N LEU A 35 -2.20 -3.74 7.89
CA LEU A 35 -2.06 -3.26 6.51
C LEU A 35 -0.85 -3.91 5.82
N LEU A 36 0.27 -4.09 6.53
CA LEU A 36 1.45 -4.80 6.00
C LEU A 36 1.11 -6.24 5.58
N GLU A 37 0.40 -6.97 6.44
CA GLU A 37 -0.02 -8.34 6.14
C GLU A 37 -0.96 -8.39 4.92
N LEU A 38 -1.89 -7.43 4.81
CA LEU A 38 -2.77 -7.30 3.66
C LEU A 38 -1.96 -7.14 2.36
N PHE A 39 -1.03 -6.18 2.30
CA PHE A 39 -0.29 -5.88 1.08
C PHE A 39 0.73 -6.96 0.72
N ARG A 40 1.21 -7.76 1.70
CA ARG A 40 2.12 -8.90 1.47
C ARG A 40 1.45 -10.17 0.96
N ARG A 41 0.14 -10.36 1.20
CA ARG A 41 -0.56 -11.60 0.79
C ARG A 41 -0.54 -11.83 -0.71
N ASP A 42 -0.58 -10.77 -1.51
CA ASP A 42 -0.59 -10.88 -2.97
C ASP A 42 0.79 -11.17 -3.59
N ASP A 43 1.88 -10.74 -2.95
CA ASP A 43 3.25 -11.03 -3.42
C ASP A 43 3.51 -12.55 -3.41
N GLN A 44 2.84 -13.30 -2.51
CA GLN A 44 2.97 -14.76 -2.39
C GLN A 44 2.15 -15.54 -3.41
N SER A 45 1.10 -14.95 -3.98
CA SER A 45 0.20 -15.69 -4.88
C SER A 45 0.70 -15.74 -6.34
N GLY A 46 1.71 -14.95 -6.71
CA GLY A 46 2.33 -14.96 -8.05
C GLY A 46 1.39 -14.67 -9.23
N ALA A 47 0.13 -14.33 -8.97
CA ALA A 47 -0.92 -14.23 -9.96
C ALA A 47 -0.89 -12.86 -10.63
N VAL A 48 -0.05 -12.71 -11.65
CA VAL A 48 -0.06 -11.57 -12.58
C VAL A 48 -1.28 -11.74 -13.49
N SER A 49 -2.45 -11.27 -13.05
CA SER A 49 -3.63 -11.23 -13.91
C SER A 49 -3.48 -10.10 -14.93
N HIS A 50 -3.39 -10.43 -16.21
CA HIS A 50 -3.54 -9.47 -17.31
C HIS A 50 -4.98 -8.94 -17.31
N ARG A 51 -5.24 -7.91 -16.51
CA ARG A 51 -6.51 -7.18 -16.52
C ARG A 51 -6.26 -5.78 -17.08
N VAL A 52 -7.19 -5.30 -17.89
CA VAL A 52 -7.19 -3.92 -18.38
C VAL A 52 -7.17 -2.97 -17.18
N ALA A 53 -6.26 -2.00 -17.23
CA ALA A 53 -6.14 -0.92 -16.27
C ALA A 53 -7.50 -0.27 -16.00
N ARG A 54 -7.96 -0.27 -14.76
CA ARG A 54 -9.07 0.58 -14.32
C ARG A 54 -8.53 1.89 -13.76
N SER A 55 -9.35 2.93 -13.77
CA SER A 55 -9.00 4.23 -13.18
C SER A 55 -8.58 4.08 -11.70
N ASN A 56 -9.19 3.12 -11.00
CA ASN A 56 -8.83 2.75 -9.63
C ASN A 56 -7.40 2.20 -9.51
N ASP A 57 -6.85 1.57 -10.55
CA ASP A 57 -5.51 1.02 -10.55
C ASP A 57 -4.45 2.12 -10.63
N GLU A 58 -4.67 3.14 -11.49
CA GLU A 58 -3.78 4.30 -11.57
C GLU A 58 -3.84 5.13 -10.28
N LEU A 59 -5.04 5.30 -9.70
CA LEU A 59 -5.21 5.93 -8.40
C LEU A 59 -4.45 5.13 -7.32
N PHE A 60 -4.58 3.80 -7.31
CA PHE A 60 -3.89 2.92 -6.37
C PHE A 60 -2.37 3.06 -6.46
N ALA A 61 -1.80 3.07 -7.67
CA ALA A 61 -0.36 3.23 -7.88
C ALA A 61 0.15 4.60 -7.38
N ARG A 62 -0.60 5.68 -7.63
CA ARG A 62 -0.26 7.02 -7.13
C ARG A 62 -0.34 7.08 -5.60
N THR A 63 -1.37 6.49 -5.00
CA THR A 63 -1.52 6.39 -3.55
C THR A 63 -0.38 5.59 -2.93
N ALA A 64 0.03 4.48 -3.56
CA ALA A 64 1.15 3.66 -3.12
C ALA A 64 2.48 4.43 -3.09
N HIS A 65 2.78 5.15 -4.17
CA HIS A 65 3.97 5.99 -4.24
C HIS A 65 3.95 7.08 -3.17
N ALA A 66 2.84 7.80 -3.04
CA ALA A 66 2.68 8.86 -2.04
C ALA A 66 2.82 8.34 -0.61
N ALA A 67 2.22 7.18 -0.30
CA ALA A 67 2.31 6.56 1.02
C ALA A 67 3.76 6.28 1.42
N LEU A 68 4.55 5.72 0.49
CA LEU A 68 5.96 5.45 0.70
C LEU A 68 6.78 6.73 0.88
N THR A 69 6.54 7.75 0.05
CA THR A 69 7.22 9.05 0.20
C THR A 69 6.92 9.68 1.55
N MET A 70 5.67 9.67 2.02
CA MET A 70 5.30 10.22 3.32
C MET A 70 5.92 9.41 4.46
N ALA A 71 5.87 8.07 4.39
CA ALA A 71 6.48 7.20 5.40
C ALA A 71 8.00 7.44 5.49
N GLY A 72 8.70 7.55 4.36
CA GLY A 72 10.14 7.84 4.31
C GLY A 72 10.51 9.24 4.82
N ARG A 73 9.57 10.18 4.82
CA ARG A 73 9.73 11.52 5.41
C ARG A 73 9.34 11.58 6.89
N ASN A 74 8.97 10.46 7.51
CA ASN A 74 8.41 10.37 8.85
C ASN A 74 7.05 11.10 9.01
N GLU A 75 6.36 11.39 7.90
CA GLU A 75 5.01 11.95 7.87
C GLU A 75 3.97 10.84 8.14
N PHE A 76 4.06 10.24 9.32
CA PHE A 76 3.36 9.00 9.68
C PHE A 76 1.83 9.11 9.64
N ALA A 77 1.28 10.29 9.91
CA ALA A 77 -0.17 10.52 9.81
C ALA A 77 -0.65 10.47 8.36
N ALA A 78 0.05 11.16 7.47
CA ALA A 78 -0.25 11.16 6.05
C ALA A 78 -0.02 9.77 5.43
N ALA A 79 1.09 9.11 5.79
CA ALA A 79 1.37 7.75 5.36
C ALA A 79 0.25 6.78 5.78
N HIS A 80 -0.21 6.84 7.02
CA HIS A 80 -1.31 6.00 7.52
C HIS A 80 -2.63 6.24 6.76
N ALA A 81 -3.00 7.50 6.54
CA ALA A 81 -4.21 7.85 5.78
C ALA A 81 -4.16 7.31 4.33
N LEU A 82 -2.99 7.38 3.68
CA LEU A 82 -2.80 6.86 2.33
C LEU A 82 -2.84 5.33 2.28
N LEU A 83 -2.32 4.64 3.31
CA LEU A 83 -2.43 3.18 3.42
C LEU A 83 -3.90 2.74 3.59
N GLU A 84 -4.68 3.46 4.38
CA GLU A 84 -6.11 3.22 4.56
C GLU A 84 -6.89 3.50 3.25
N GLN A 85 -6.55 4.57 2.53
CA GLN A 85 -7.12 4.85 1.21
C GLN A 85 -6.82 3.72 0.22
N ALA A 86 -5.57 3.23 0.18
CA ALA A 86 -5.18 2.12 -0.68
C ALA A 86 -5.96 0.83 -0.34
N ARG A 87 -6.22 0.54 0.94
CA ARG A 87 -7.08 -0.58 1.36
C ARG A 87 -8.50 -0.42 0.84
N SER A 88 -9.08 0.78 0.94
CA SER A 88 -10.43 1.06 0.43
C SER A 88 -10.52 0.81 -1.07
N ILE A 89 -9.52 1.26 -1.83
CA ILE A 89 -9.47 1.06 -3.29
C ILE A 89 -9.41 -0.43 -3.66
N LEU A 90 -8.64 -1.25 -2.92
CA LEU A 90 -8.58 -2.71 -3.13
C LEU A 90 -9.88 -3.44 -2.80
N THR A 91 -10.66 -2.91 -1.86
CA THR A 91 -11.91 -3.55 -1.43
C THR A 91 -13.08 -3.17 -2.36
N ASP A 92 -13.00 -2.01 -3.00
CA ASP A 92 -14.01 -1.49 -3.95
C ASP A 92 -13.79 -1.97 -5.40
N ALA A 93 -12.63 -2.55 -5.71
CA ALA A 93 -12.23 -2.99 -7.06
C ALA A 93 -12.75 -4.38 -7.45
#